data_AF-A0A494BB99-F1
#
_entry.id   AF-A0A494BB99-F1
#
_cell.length_a   1.000
_cell.length_b   1.000
_cell.length_c   1.000
_cell.angle_alpha   90.00
_cell.angle_beta   90.00
_cell.angle_gamma   90.00
#
_symmetry.space_group_name_H-M   'P 1'
#
loop_
_entity.id
_entity.type
_entity.pdbx_description
1 polymer ?
#
loop_
_entity_poly.entity_id
_entity_poly.type
_entity_poly.pdbx_seq_one_letter_code
_entity_poly.pdbx_strand_id
1 'polypeptide(L)'
;MERLQQARISDERQRGLMDMMGGVLEVKKEDILRMVIPQPPFMAKADALWSEDERKQFKEYEKKVKELNEERDKYRKSLEAELKKLQNSIQESTQNFDDHLKRLFERRVKAEMVINQEELKINNIIFSLLLDEELSSREQFLNNYLLKKQEEKTKTAEAIQKAREDLDVFKEHHDMLVAEDKILDRSFKKEFSDILGHQVDVLYKLFKRRPRVHKQKTQADVTSLVPYGERPGSAKLNKENLAQLMKSMDELDNINNMPEGLDPSVWEHFCSTRRAKVENEYKVKQKAACLLEMTTFLRKRMEEDDVVHHEIEKVFHELIRLQDEKVRFQVNLTVQILLKQGQVELENFQLMLEYSDAILINKNIIEDLNSVIRTQGQKKVASMMESKEVHKGIYQIEWEHKKMEMEMEDLNQRAWDIEMLFFSRDRQKYLNEPNYENVIAIQIGIMEQTISVIDKTHKKNVENCKKLLKKLGKYSNQKDVANYTLSCNLREELVAVSERQDICNEIGSKLTCEKIARERYDNQLKQQKLLNISKQQAEQISILQAEVERLRMKTFPALIPM
;
A
#
# COMPACT_ATOMS: atom_id res chain seq x y z
N MET A 1 -41.42 40.96 49.88
CA MET A 1 -41.65 42.41 49.78
C MET A 1 -40.45 43.15 49.18
N GLU A 2 -39.21 42.87 49.60
CA GLU A 2 -37.99 43.52 49.05
C GLU A 2 -37.75 43.31 47.55
N ARG A 3 -38.03 42.11 47.00
CA ARG A 3 -37.89 41.84 45.55
C ARG A 3 -38.84 42.69 44.68
N LEU A 4 -40.03 43.03 45.19
CA LEU A 4 -41.00 43.87 44.48
C LEU A 4 -40.62 45.36 44.53
N GLN A 5 -39.98 45.81 45.62
CA GLN A 5 -39.44 47.17 45.72
C GLN A 5 -38.19 47.35 44.86
N GLN A 6 -37.28 46.37 44.82
CA GLN A 6 -36.12 46.40 43.90
C GLN A 6 -36.53 46.40 42.43
N ALA A 7 -37.59 45.68 42.07
CA ALA A 7 -38.14 45.70 40.71
C ALA A 7 -38.71 47.09 40.35
N ARG A 8 -39.44 47.75 41.27
CA ARG A 8 -39.96 49.12 41.03
C ARG A 8 -38.86 50.18 40.93
N ILE A 9 -37.82 50.10 41.77
CA ILE A 9 -36.67 51.03 41.71
C ILE A 9 -35.86 50.83 40.43
N SER A 10 -35.73 49.58 39.96
CA SER A 10 -35.12 49.28 38.66
C SER A 10 -35.94 49.90 37.52
N ASP A 11 -37.27 49.82 37.60
CA ASP A 11 -38.19 50.34 36.58
C ASP A 11 -38.24 51.89 36.56
N GLU A 12 -38.10 52.54 37.72
CA GLU A 12 -37.94 54.00 37.84
C GLU A 12 -36.58 54.48 37.34
N ARG A 13 -35.48 53.77 37.63
CA ARG A 13 -34.16 54.06 37.05
C ARG A 13 -34.15 53.89 35.53
N GLN A 14 -34.79 52.84 35.02
CA GLN A 14 -34.85 52.55 33.59
C GLN A 14 -35.70 53.60 32.86
N ARG A 15 -36.79 54.08 33.47
CA ARG A 15 -37.56 55.25 32.99
C ARG A 15 -36.77 56.54 33.03
N GLY A 16 -36.07 56.84 34.13
CA GLY A 16 -35.22 58.02 34.24
C GLY A 16 -34.08 58.02 33.21
N LEU A 17 -33.52 56.85 32.90
CA LEU A 17 -32.53 56.70 31.83
C LEU A 17 -33.13 56.89 30.43
N MET A 18 -34.37 56.44 30.24
CA MET A 18 -35.13 56.65 28.99
C MET A 18 -35.44 58.14 28.76
N ASP A 19 -35.89 58.85 29.80
CA ASP A 19 -36.24 60.27 29.72
C ASP A 19 -35.01 61.20 29.66
N MET A 20 -33.89 60.84 30.30
CA MET A 20 -32.70 61.70 30.33
C MET A 20 -31.64 61.37 29.27
N MET A 21 -31.53 60.10 28.83
CA MET A 21 -30.49 59.66 27.88
C MET A 21 -31.01 58.67 26.81
N GLY A 22 -32.32 58.61 26.56
CA GLY A 22 -32.90 57.76 25.52
C GLY A 22 -32.75 56.25 25.76
N GLY A 23 -32.41 55.83 26.99
CA GLY A 23 -32.34 54.43 27.40
C GLY A 23 -30.98 53.76 27.22
N VAL A 24 -29.92 54.49 26.85
CA VAL A 24 -28.56 53.96 26.68
C VAL A 24 -27.57 54.73 27.55
N LEU A 25 -26.91 54.04 28.48
CA LEU A 25 -26.00 54.64 29.46
C LEU A 25 -24.60 54.93 28.88
N GLU A 26 -24.16 54.09 27.93
CA GLU A 26 -22.93 54.23 27.15
C GLU A 26 -23.22 53.74 25.73
N VAL A 27 -22.96 54.57 24.71
CA VAL A 27 -23.08 54.15 23.31
C VAL A 27 -22.03 53.08 23.06
N LYS A 28 -22.43 51.81 22.93
CA LYS A 28 -21.50 50.75 22.58
C LYS A 28 -21.06 50.97 21.13
N LYS A 29 -19.82 50.66 20.79
CA LYS A 29 -19.34 50.78 19.39
C LYS A 29 -20.19 49.96 18.40
N GLU A 30 -20.87 48.92 18.89
CA GLU A 30 -21.85 48.13 18.15
C GLU A 30 -23.13 48.93 17.77
N ASP A 31 -23.50 49.93 18.57
CA ASP A 31 -24.68 50.77 18.33
C ASP A 31 -24.45 51.75 17.16
N ILE A 32 -23.19 52.11 16.87
CA ILE A 32 -22.79 52.93 15.70
C ILE A 32 -23.15 52.23 14.39
N LEU A 33 -23.14 50.88 14.35
CA LEU A 33 -23.58 50.10 13.19
C LEU A 33 -25.10 50.08 13.03
N ARG A 34 -25.86 50.32 14.10
CA ARG A 34 -27.33 50.31 14.13
C ARG A 34 -27.94 51.71 14.03
N MET A 35 -27.13 52.75 14.22
CA MET A 35 -27.57 54.13 14.11
C MET A 35 -27.95 54.43 12.65
N VAL A 36 -29.15 55.00 12.47
CA VAL A 36 -29.66 55.45 11.17
C VAL A 36 -30.04 56.92 11.36
N ILE A 37 -29.41 57.80 10.59
CA ILE A 37 -29.78 59.22 10.60
C ILE A 37 -31.07 59.35 9.78
N PRO A 38 -32.18 59.79 10.38
CA PRO A 38 -33.46 59.88 9.68
C PRO A 38 -33.41 60.91 8.55
N GLN A 39 -34.00 60.57 7.41
CA GLN A 39 -34.03 61.45 6.24
C GLN A 39 -34.85 62.71 6.53
N PRO A 40 -34.38 63.91 6.16
CA PRO A 40 -35.14 65.13 6.33
C PRO A 40 -36.48 65.08 5.54
N PRO A 41 -37.61 65.54 6.10
CA PRO A 41 -38.94 65.40 5.48
C PRO A 41 -39.09 66.04 4.10
N PHE A 42 -38.29 67.07 3.78
CA PHE A 42 -38.33 67.79 2.50
C PHE A 42 -37.62 67.05 1.36
N MET A 43 -36.82 66.01 1.67
CA MET A 43 -36.11 65.15 0.70
C MET A 43 -37.08 64.29 -0.14
N ALA A 44 -38.37 64.25 0.22
CA ALA A 44 -39.45 63.64 -0.56
C ALA A 44 -39.99 64.54 -1.71
N LYS A 45 -39.59 65.83 -1.74
CA LYS A 45 -39.97 66.81 -2.79
C LYS A 45 -38.80 67.01 -3.76
N ALA A 46 -39.08 67.34 -5.02
CA ALA A 46 -38.06 67.50 -6.07
C ALA A 46 -37.05 68.64 -5.77
N ASP A 47 -35.77 68.40 -6.04
CA ASP A 47 -34.59 69.23 -5.72
C ASP A 47 -34.67 70.70 -6.22
N ALA A 48 -35.48 70.95 -7.25
CA ALA A 48 -35.69 72.27 -7.83
C ALA A 48 -36.52 73.21 -6.92
N LEU A 49 -37.26 72.66 -5.95
CA LEU A 49 -38.17 73.40 -5.07
C LEU A 49 -37.58 73.68 -3.68
N TRP A 50 -36.33 73.31 -3.43
CA TRP A 50 -35.69 73.52 -2.12
C TRP A 50 -35.30 74.99 -1.92
N SER A 51 -35.70 75.54 -0.79
CA SER A 51 -35.23 76.83 -0.29
C SER A 51 -33.72 76.79 0.05
N GLU A 52 -33.07 77.95 0.14
CA GLU A 52 -31.64 78.03 0.49
C GLU A 52 -31.33 77.41 1.87
N ASP A 53 -32.27 77.47 2.81
CA ASP A 53 -32.13 76.88 4.13
C ASP A 53 -32.33 75.34 4.11
N GLU A 54 -33.24 74.82 3.28
CA GLU A 54 -33.38 73.36 3.05
C GLU A 54 -32.13 72.79 2.35
N ARG A 55 -31.50 73.53 1.44
CA ARG A 55 -30.19 73.16 0.84
C ARG A 55 -29.06 73.11 1.86
N LYS A 56 -29.06 74.00 2.87
CA LYS A 56 -28.09 73.95 3.98
C LYS A 56 -28.33 72.74 4.88
N GLN A 57 -29.59 72.45 5.23
CA GLN A 57 -29.95 71.29 6.05
C GLN A 57 -29.62 69.97 5.36
N PHE A 58 -29.76 69.88 4.04
CA PHE A 58 -29.34 68.72 3.26
C PHE A 58 -27.83 68.50 3.30
N LYS A 59 -27.02 69.56 3.12
CA LYS A 59 -25.56 69.48 3.23
C LYS A 59 -25.12 69.03 4.62
N GLU A 60 -25.81 69.47 5.66
CA GLU A 60 -25.53 69.05 7.03
C GLU A 60 -25.93 67.58 7.29
N TYR A 61 -27.06 67.14 6.73
CA TYR A 61 -27.46 65.74 6.75
C TYR A 61 -26.47 64.84 6.00
N GLU A 62 -26.05 65.19 4.79
CA GLU A 62 -25.03 64.45 4.03
C GLU A 62 -23.71 64.37 4.79
N LYS A 63 -23.30 65.47 5.44
CA LYS A 63 -22.10 65.49 6.25
C LYS A 63 -22.20 64.50 7.42
N LYS A 64 -23.32 64.52 8.16
CA LYS A 64 -23.57 63.58 9.27
C LYS A 64 -23.63 62.12 8.80
N VAL A 65 -24.23 61.84 7.63
CA VAL A 65 -24.27 60.49 7.03
C VAL A 65 -22.87 60.03 6.60
N LYS A 66 -22.05 60.91 6.03
CA LYS A 66 -20.65 60.61 5.69
C LYS A 66 -19.82 60.32 6.94
N GLU A 67 -19.92 61.16 7.97
CA GLU A 67 -19.23 60.98 9.25
C GLU A 67 -19.63 59.65 9.91
N LEU A 68 -20.92 59.32 9.94
CA LEU A 68 -21.42 58.05 10.45
C LEU A 68 -20.86 56.85 9.65
N ASN A 69 -20.86 56.91 8.32
CA ASN A 69 -20.31 55.84 7.48
C ASN A 69 -18.80 55.67 7.69
N GLU A 70 -18.06 56.77 7.85
CA GLU A 70 -16.63 56.72 8.18
C GLU A 70 -16.36 56.09 9.55
N GLU A 71 -17.18 56.37 10.56
CA GLU A 71 -17.09 55.71 11.88
C GLU A 71 -17.43 54.22 11.80
N ARG A 72 -18.46 53.84 11.04
CA ARG A 72 -18.81 52.43 10.78
C ARG A 72 -17.68 51.69 10.08
N ASP A 73 -17.03 52.32 9.10
CA ASP A 73 -15.89 51.74 8.38
C ASP A 73 -14.64 51.64 9.26
N LYS A 74 -14.36 52.64 10.10
CA LYS A 74 -13.29 52.58 11.11
C LYS A 74 -13.52 51.43 12.09
N TYR A 75 -14.76 51.27 12.56
CA TYR A 75 -15.11 50.18 13.46
C TYR A 75 -15.02 48.81 12.78
N ARG A 76 -15.53 48.66 11.54
CA ARG A 76 -15.37 47.44 10.74
C ARG A 76 -13.90 47.07 10.59
N LYS A 77 -13.03 48.01 10.21
CA LYS A 77 -11.58 47.78 10.09
C LYS A 77 -10.93 47.36 11.41
N SER A 78 -11.37 47.92 12.54
CA SER A 78 -10.88 47.49 13.86
C SER A 78 -11.27 46.05 14.19
N LEU A 79 -12.52 45.66 13.88
CA LEU A 79 -12.98 44.28 14.08
C LEU A 79 -12.28 43.29 13.14
N GLU A 80 -12.04 43.67 11.88
CA GLU A 80 -11.25 42.86 10.93
C GLU A 80 -9.80 42.67 11.42
N ALA A 81 -9.19 43.72 11.97
CA ALA A 81 -7.85 43.64 12.54
C ALA A 81 -7.79 42.76 13.79
N GLU A 82 -8.78 42.86 14.69
CA GLU A 82 -8.91 41.98 15.86
C GLU A 82 -9.14 40.52 15.45
N LEU A 83 -10.03 40.28 14.49
CA LEU A 83 -10.28 38.96 13.92
C LEU A 83 -8.99 38.36 13.36
N LYS A 84 -8.24 39.12 12.54
CA LYS A 84 -6.98 38.66 11.97
C LYS A 84 -5.93 38.38 13.05
N LYS A 85 -5.87 39.21 14.10
CA LYS A 85 -4.98 38.99 15.25
C LYS A 85 -5.35 37.71 16.01
N LEU A 86 -6.63 37.47 16.23
CA LEU A 86 -7.13 36.24 16.87
C LEU A 86 -6.85 35.00 16.01
N GLN A 87 -7.08 35.07 14.70
CA GLN A 87 -6.75 33.98 13.77
C GLN A 87 -5.26 33.63 13.80
N ASN A 88 -4.39 34.64 13.72
CA ASN A 88 -2.94 34.43 13.81
C ASN A 88 -2.53 33.80 15.16
N SER A 89 -3.11 34.29 16.27
CA SER A 89 -2.87 33.74 17.61
C SER A 89 -3.31 32.28 17.73
N ILE A 90 -4.49 31.93 17.17
CA ILE A 90 -4.97 30.54 17.13
C ILE A 90 -4.03 29.68 16.30
N GLN A 91 -3.61 30.15 15.13
CA GLN A 91 -2.69 29.42 14.26
C GLN A 91 -1.34 29.15 14.94
N GLU A 92 -0.76 30.18 15.58
CA GLU A 92 0.49 30.07 16.32
C GLU A 92 0.36 29.12 17.51
N SER A 93 -0.73 29.23 18.28
CA SER A 93 -1.00 28.32 19.41
C SER A 93 -1.17 26.87 18.95
N THR A 94 -1.88 26.65 17.84
CA THR A 94 -2.07 25.31 17.25
C THR A 94 -0.75 24.73 16.79
N GLN A 95 0.05 25.49 16.05
CA GLN A 95 1.37 25.05 15.59
C GLN A 95 2.29 24.73 16.77
N ASN A 96 2.28 25.58 17.80
CA ASN A 96 3.05 25.34 19.02
C ASN A 96 2.60 24.05 19.71
N PHE A 97 1.30 23.79 19.81
CA PHE A 97 0.78 22.55 20.38
C PHE A 97 1.21 21.33 19.56
N ASP A 98 1.10 21.39 18.24
CA ASP A 98 1.50 20.31 17.33
C ASP A 98 3.00 20.01 17.45
N ASP A 99 3.84 21.04 17.56
CA ASP A 99 5.28 20.88 17.78
C ASP A 99 5.58 20.22 19.14
N HIS A 100 4.83 20.57 20.19
CA HIS A 100 4.95 19.90 21.49
C HIS A 100 4.50 18.44 21.42
N LEU A 101 3.39 18.17 20.75
CA LEU A 101 2.86 16.82 20.57
C LEU A 101 3.85 15.95 19.77
N LYS A 102 4.44 16.50 18.71
CA LYS A 102 5.48 15.83 17.91
C LYS A 102 6.71 15.51 18.77
N ARG A 103 7.21 16.45 19.56
CA ARG A 103 8.32 16.21 20.49
C ARG A 103 7.99 15.13 21.53
N LEU A 104 6.75 15.12 22.04
CA LEU A 104 6.30 14.10 22.99
C LEU A 104 6.23 12.71 22.32
N PHE A 105 5.69 12.64 21.09
CA PHE A 105 5.64 11.42 20.31
C PHE A 105 7.03 10.87 20.02
N GLU A 106 7.98 11.71 19.58
CA GLU A 106 9.37 11.32 19.37
C GLU A 106 10.04 10.78 20.66
N ARG A 107 9.73 11.39 21.81
CA ARG A 107 10.21 10.90 23.12
C ARG A 107 9.59 9.55 23.48
N ARG A 108 8.29 9.38 23.25
CA ARG A 108 7.58 8.12 23.50
C ARG A 108 8.17 6.98 22.65
N VAL A 109 8.34 7.19 21.35
CA VAL A 109 8.92 6.19 20.45
C VAL A 109 10.34 5.81 20.88
N LYS A 110 11.17 6.79 21.28
CA LYS A 110 12.51 6.51 21.82
C LYS A 110 12.47 5.72 23.13
N ALA A 111 11.53 6.03 24.02
CA ALA A 111 11.37 5.31 25.27
C ALA A 111 10.92 3.85 25.03
N GLU A 112 9.90 3.64 24.18
CA GLU A 112 9.44 2.30 23.79
C GLU A 112 10.55 1.50 23.11
N MET A 113 11.35 2.13 22.23
CA MET A 113 12.50 1.49 21.59
C MET A 113 13.52 0.97 22.62
N VAL A 114 13.86 1.79 23.63
CA VAL A 114 14.80 1.39 24.69
C VAL A 114 14.20 0.31 25.58
N ILE A 115 12.92 0.41 25.93
CA ILE A 115 12.22 -0.62 26.73
C ILE A 115 12.28 -1.96 25.98
N ASN A 116 11.85 -1.99 24.72
CA ASN A 116 11.89 -3.21 23.90
C ASN A 116 13.31 -3.77 23.74
N GLN A 117 14.31 -2.90 23.63
CA GLN A 117 15.72 -3.29 23.58
C GLN A 117 16.16 -3.99 24.87
N GLU A 118 15.88 -3.40 26.02
CA GLU A 118 16.22 -4.00 27.32
C GLU A 118 15.41 -5.27 27.60
N GLU A 119 14.12 -5.32 27.22
CA GLU A 119 13.30 -6.54 27.32
C GLU A 119 13.87 -7.67 26.45
N LEU A 120 14.27 -7.39 25.21
CA LEU A 120 14.92 -8.39 24.35
C LEU A 120 16.25 -8.87 24.96
N LYS A 121 17.03 -7.96 25.53
CA LYS A 121 18.29 -8.30 26.21
C LYS A 121 18.04 -9.19 27.43
N ILE A 122 17.04 -8.86 28.25
CA ILE A 122 16.62 -9.68 29.39
C ILE A 122 16.21 -11.08 28.91
N ASN A 123 15.38 -11.16 27.87
CA ASN A 123 14.94 -12.45 27.30
C ASN A 123 16.12 -13.28 26.78
N ASN A 124 17.08 -12.67 26.09
CA ASN A 124 18.28 -13.36 25.61
C ASN A 124 19.16 -13.87 26.76
N ILE A 125 19.30 -13.09 27.85
CA ILE A 125 20.02 -13.52 29.05
C ILE A 125 19.28 -14.68 29.73
N ILE A 126 17.96 -14.57 29.90
CA ILE A 126 17.15 -15.65 30.49
C ILE A 126 17.29 -16.93 29.66
N PHE A 127 17.18 -16.85 28.34
CA PHE A 127 17.39 -17.98 27.45
C PHE A 127 18.78 -18.59 27.63
N SER A 128 19.81 -17.74 27.73
CA SER A 128 21.19 -18.20 27.93
C SER A 128 21.39 -18.89 29.29
N LEU A 129 20.76 -18.37 30.35
CA LEU A 129 20.79 -18.98 31.69
C LEU A 129 20.05 -20.32 31.71
N LEU A 130 18.88 -20.41 31.07
CA LEU A 130 18.12 -21.66 30.96
C LEU A 130 18.91 -22.73 30.21
N LEU A 131 19.59 -22.34 29.12
CA LEU A 131 20.42 -23.26 28.36
C LEU A 131 21.64 -23.74 29.18
N ASP A 132 22.30 -22.84 29.93
CA ASP A 132 23.41 -23.24 30.81
C ASP A 132 22.94 -24.16 31.95
N GLU A 133 21.73 -23.93 32.50
CA GLU A 133 21.12 -24.82 33.49
C GLU A 133 20.77 -26.20 32.90
N GLU A 134 20.25 -26.25 31.67
CA GLU A 134 19.98 -27.50 30.96
C GLU A 134 21.27 -28.29 30.69
N LEU A 135 22.30 -27.61 30.16
CA LEU A 135 23.61 -28.21 29.91
C LEU A 135 24.25 -28.72 31.21
N SER A 136 24.18 -27.94 32.28
CA SER A 136 24.72 -28.33 33.60
C SER A 136 23.94 -29.49 34.23
N SER A 137 22.62 -29.52 34.07
CA SER A 137 21.77 -30.63 34.53
C SER A 137 22.07 -31.92 33.76
N ARG A 138 22.27 -31.82 32.45
CA ARG A 138 22.66 -32.96 31.61
C ARG A 138 24.07 -33.46 31.96
N GLU A 139 25.00 -32.56 32.20
CA GLU A 139 26.37 -32.88 32.65
C GLU A 139 26.33 -33.62 34.00
N GLN A 140 25.54 -33.13 34.95
CA GLN A 140 25.36 -33.79 36.25
C GLN A 140 24.71 -35.17 36.10
N PHE A 141 23.71 -35.32 35.24
CA PHE A 141 23.09 -36.61 34.94
C PHE A 141 24.10 -37.62 34.38
N LEU A 142 24.88 -37.23 33.37
CA LEU A 142 25.91 -38.09 32.76
C LEU A 142 26.99 -38.47 33.77
N ASN A 143 27.46 -37.53 34.60
CA ASN A 143 28.41 -37.82 35.67
C ASN A 143 27.85 -38.83 36.68
N ASN A 144 26.60 -38.66 37.12
CA ASN A 144 25.94 -39.61 38.02
C ASN A 144 25.76 -40.99 37.38
N TYR A 145 25.44 -41.04 36.09
CA TYR A 145 25.31 -42.28 35.34
C TYR A 145 26.67 -42.99 35.18
N LEU A 146 27.73 -42.23 34.89
CA LEU A 146 29.10 -42.72 34.81
C LEU A 146 29.56 -43.33 36.14
N LEU A 147 29.30 -42.65 37.27
CA LEU A 147 29.62 -43.17 38.61
C LEU A 147 28.91 -44.51 38.89
N LYS A 148 27.61 -44.62 38.56
CA LYS A 148 26.87 -45.88 38.71
C LYS A 148 27.45 -47.01 37.86
N LYS A 149 27.85 -46.69 36.62
CA LYS A 149 28.47 -47.67 35.73
C LYS A 149 29.87 -48.08 36.18
N GLN A 150 30.64 -47.16 36.76
CA GLN A 150 31.92 -47.48 37.39
C GLN A 150 31.75 -48.41 38.61
N GLU A 151 30.71 -48.19 39.43
CA GLU A 151 30.38 -49.10 40.54
C GLU A 151 29.91 -50.49 40.05
N GLU A 152 29.17 -50.54 38.93
CA GLU A 152 28.84 -51.81 38.27
C GLU A 152 30.11 -52.52 37.78
N LYS A 153 31.04 -51.78 37.19
CA LYS A 153 32.33 -52.28 36.70
C LYS A 153 33.21 -52.86 37.80
N THR A 154 33.24 -52.25 38.99
CA THR A 154 33.98 -52.82 40.13
C THR A 154 33.35 -54.14 40.57
N LYS A 155 32.02 -54.21 40.65
CA LYS A 155 31.30 -55.45 41.02
C LYS A 155 31.51 -56.57 40.00
N THR A 156 31.47 -56.28 38.70
CA THR A 156 31.72 -57.30 37.66
C THR A 156 33.18 -57.76 37.67
N ALA A 157 34.13 -56.85 37.87
CA ALA A 157 35.55 -57.18 37.99
C ALA A 157 35.83 -58.08 39.21
N GLU A 158 35.25 -57.77 40.38
CA GLU A 158 35.33 -58.61 41.58
C GLU A 158 34.74 -60.01 41.35
N ALA A 159 33.58 -60.09 40.69
CA ALA A 159 32.96 -61.37 40.35
C ALA A 159 33.81 -62.20 39.38
N ILE A 160 34.47 -61.58 38.41
CA ILE A 160 35.44 -62.23 37.51
C ILE A 160 36.64 -62.74 38.30
N GLN A 161 37.19 -61.91 39.19
CA GLN A 161 38.35 -62.27 40.00
C GLN A 161 38.05 -63.52 40.85
N LYS A 162 36.91 -63.52 41.53
CA LYS A 162 36.46 -64.69 42.31
C LYS A 162 36.25 -65.93 41.43
N ALA A 163 35.63 -65.79 40.26
CA ALA A 163 35.42 -66.90 39.33
C ALA A 163 36.75 -67.47 38.78
N ARG A 164 37.78 -66.62 38.62
CA ARG A 164 39.14 -67.05 38.25
C ARG A 164 39.79 -67.85 39.37
N GLU A 165 39.74 -67.34 40.60
CA GLU A 165 40.26 -68.03 41.78
C GLU A 165 39.62 -69.42 41.97
N ASP A 166 38.28 -69.50 41.91
CA ASP A 166 37.55 -70.76 42.01
C ASP A 166 37.94 -71.75 40.89
N LEU A 167 38.13 -71.25 39.68
CA LEU A 167 38.51 -72.04 38.51
C LEU A 167 39.96 -72.53 38.60
N ASP A 168 40.88 -71.73 39.13
CA ASP A 168 42.28 -72.13 39.32
C ASP A 168 42.41 -73.17 40.44
N VAL A 169 41.70 -73.00 41.57
CA VAL A 169 41.61 -74.04 42.59
C VAL A 169 41.05 -75.34 42.00
N PHE A 170 39.99 -75.28 41.19
CA PHE A 170 39.41 -76.48 40.60
C PHE A 170 40.34 -77.15 39.57
N LYS A 171 41.12 -76.36 38.83
CA LYS A 171 42.17 -76.87 37.92
C LYS A 171 43.25 -77.61 38.70
N GLU A 172 43.75 -77.06 39.80
CA GLU A 172 44.75 -77.73 40.64
C GLU A 172 44.23 -79.10 41.10
N HIS A 173 42.97 -79.19 41.55
CA HIS A 173 42.34 -80.46 41.93
C HIS A 173 42.22 -81.45 40.77
N HIS A 174 41.86 -80.98 39.58
CA HIS A 174 41.84 -81.82 38.39
C HIS A 174 43.24 -82.33 38.04
N ASP A 175 44.26 -81.47 38.09
CA ASP A 175 45.63 -81.81 37.74
C ASP A 175 46.25 -82.79 38.75
N MET A 176 45.92 -82.68 40.04
CA MET A 176 46.24 -83.69 41.06
C MET A 176 45.64 -85.05 40.70
N LEU A 177 44.35 -85.12 40.34
CA LEU A 177 43.70 -86.37 39.94
C LEU A 177 44.31 -86.97 38.66
N VAL A 178 44.68 -86.13 37.69
CA VAL A 178 45.41 -86.55 36.48
C VAL A 178 46.80 -87.08 36.83
N ALA A 179 47.48 -86.50 37.81
CA ALA A 179 48.78 -86.97 38.29
C ALA A 179 48.63 -88.32 39.01
N GLU A 180 47.66 -88.47 39.91
CA GLU A 180 47.31 -89.74 40.56
C GLU A 180 46.97 -90.82 39.53
N ASP A 181 46.20 -90.46 38.49
CA ASP A 181 45.85 -91.35 37.39
C ASP A 181 47.10 -91.88 36.67
N LYS A 182 48.05 -91.00 36.37
CA LYS A 182 49.35 -91.39 35.78
C LYS A 182 50.19 -92.24 36.74
N ILE A 183 50.11 -92.02 38.05
CA ILE A 183 50.81 -92.83 39.05
C ILE A 183 50.24 -94.25 39.08
N LEU A 184 48.92 -94.42 39.17
CA LEU A 184 48.24 -95.73 39.12
C LEU A 184 48.62 -96.52 37.86
N ASP A 185 48.80 -95.82 36.74
CA ASP A 185 49.22 -96.46 35.49
C ASP A 185 50.68 -96.95 35.50
N ARG A 186 51.56 -96.17 36.14
CA ARG A 186 53.00 -96.48 36.26
C ARG A 186 53.29 -97.48 37.37
N SER A 187 52.51 -97.48 38.46
CA SER A 187 52.66 -98.38 39.60
C SER A 187 52.14 -99.78 39.30
N PHE A 188 51.23 -99.94 38.33
CA PHE A 188 50.63 -101.23 37.97
C PHE A 188 51.66 -102.36 37.83
N LYS A 189 52.72 -102.16 37.03
CA LYS A 189 53.75 -103.21 36.84
C LYS A 189 54.56 -103.52 38.11
N LYS A 190 54.62 -102.58 39.07
CA LYS A 190 55.29 -102.77 40.37
C LYS A 190 54.41 -103.55 41.35
N GLU A 191 53.10 -103.31 41.34
CA GLU A 191 52.12 -104.01 42.19
C GLU A 191 51.99 -105.51 41.89
N PHE A 192 52.32 -105.93 40.65
CA PHE A 192 52.27 -107.34 40.22
C PHE A 192 53.68 -107.95 40.00
N SER A 193 54.69 -107.46 40.71
CA SER A 193 56.10 -107.90 40.54
C SER A 193 56.37 -109.33 41.03
N ASP A 194 55.47 -109.91 41.84
CA ASP A 194 55.57 -111.26 42.40
C ASP A 194 55.13 -112.38 41.41
N ILE A 195 54.76 -112.02 40.17
CA ILE A 195 54.21 -112.92 39.15
C ILE A 195 55.13 -112.97 37.91
N LEU A 196 55.08 -114.06 37.14
CA LEU A 196 55.85 -114.22 35.90
C LEU A 196 55.58 -113.07 34.91
N GLY A 197 56.65 -112.45 34.39
CA GLY A 197 56.56 -111.22 33.58
C GLY A 197 55.64 -111.31 32.35
N HIS A 198 55.50 -112.48 31.72
CA HIS A 198 54.57 -112.67 30.61
C HIS A 198 53.09 -112.56 31.04
N GLN A 199 52.75 -113.00 32.25
CA GLN A 199 51.40 -112.87 32.82
C GLN A 199 51.12 -111.41 33.20
N VAL A 200 52.12 -110.66 33.70
CA VAL A 200 52.00 -109.23 34.01
C VAL A 200 51.69 -108.41 32.75
N ASP A 201 52.30 -108.72 31.60
CA ASP A 201 52.01 -108.03 30.34
C ASP A 201 50.62 -108.37 29.77
N VAL A 202 50.13 -109.60 29.96
CA VAL A 202 48.74 -109.99 29.63
C VAL A 202 47.75 -109.24 30.52
N LEU A 203 48.01 -109.18 31.84
CA LEU A 203 47.20 -108.41 32.79
C LEU A 203 47.23 -106.91 32.46
N TYR A 204 48.37 -106.34 32.07
CA TYR A 204 48.43 -104.92 31.67
C TYR A 204 47.59 -104.60 30.43
N LYS A 205 47.53 -105.52 29.44
CA LYS A 205 46.60 -105.37 28.30
C LYS A 205 45.13 -105.39 28.74
N LEU A 206 44.78 -106.24 29.70
CA LEU A 206 43.44 -106.29 30.30
C LEU A 206 43.15 -105.07 31.19
N PHE A 207 44.18 -104.50 31.84
CA PHE A 207 44.11 -103.28 32.64
C PHE A 207 43.83 -102.05 31.79
N LYS A 208 44.32 -102.01 30.54
CA LYS A 208 44.02 -100.93 29.57
C LYS A 208 42.69 -101.10 28.85
N ARG A 209 42.07 -102.29 28.91
CA ARG A 209 40.76 -102.54 28.30
C ARG A 209 39.67 -101.79 29.08
N ARG A 210 38.78 -101.12 28.36
CA ARG A 210 37.62 -100.40 28.94
C ARG A 210 36.31 -101.01 28.44
N PRO A 211 35.23 -100.96 29.23
CA PRO A 211 33.91 -101.37 28.76
C PRO A 211 33.47 -100.54 27.55
N ARG A 212 32.91 -101.19 26.53
CA ARG A 212 32.29 -100.50 25.40
C ARG A 212 30.91 -100.00 25.83
N VAL A 213 30.85 -98.82 26.42
CA VAL A 213 29.57 -98.21 26.78
C VAL A 213 28.83 -97.83 25.49
N HIS A 214 27.70 -98.51 25.21
CA HIS A 214 26.79 -98.10 24.14
C HIS A 214 26.24 -96.71 24.51
N LYS A 215 26.52 -95.70 23.68
CA LYS A 215 25.89 -94.38 23.82
C LYS A 215 24.39 -94.55 23.59
N GLN A 216 23.60 -94.71 24.66
CA GLN A 216 22.17 -94.47 24.54
C GLN A 216 22.00 -93.00 24.14
N LYS A 217 21.32 -92.75 23.02
CA LYS A 217 20.89 -91.41 22.63
C LYS A 217 20.01 -90.89 23.76
N THR A 218 20.55 -90.04 24.62
CA THR A 218 19.75 -89.25 25.54
C THR A 218 18.86 -88.36 24.66
N GLN A 219 17.56 -88.67 24.59
CA GLN A 219 16.58 -87.68 24.17
C GLN A 219 16.81 -86.48 25.09
N ALA A 220 17.24 -85.36 24.50
CA ALA A 220 17.25 -84.08 25.18
C ALA A 220 15.79 -83.74 25.45
N ASP A 221 15.31 -84.09 26.65
CA ASP A 221 14.00 -83.69 27.11
C ASP A 221 14.02 -82.16 27.26
N VAL A 222 13.23 -81.49 26.42
CA VAL A 222 13.16 -80.02 26.25
C VAL A 222 12.49 -79.34 27.47
N THR A 223 12.38 -80.03 28.60
CA THR A 223 11.52 -79.64 29.72
C THR A 223 12.33 -79.21 30.93
N SER A 224 13.13 -78.15 30.81
CA SER A 224 13.50 -77.30 31.96
C SER A 224 14.00 -75.93 31.50
N LEU A 225 13.07 -75.13 30.99
CA LEU A 225 13.24 -73.71 30.65
C LEU A 225 13.04 -72.81 31.90
N VAL A 226 13.46 -73.25 33.08
CA VAL A 226 13.40 -72.43 34.30
C VAL A 226 14.81 -71.94 34.64
N PRO A 227 15.13 -70.65 34.42
CA PRO A 227 16.48 -70.10 34.63
C PRO A 227 16.99 -70.15 36.08
N TYR A 228 16.10 -70.38 37.06
CA TYR A 228 16.40 -70.34 38.51
C TYR A 228 16.07 -71.64 39.26
N GLY A 229 15.76 -72.75 38.58
CA GLY A 229 15.57 -74.04 39.24
C GLY A 229 16.92 -74.61 39.72
N GLU A 230 17.03 -74.98 41.00
CA GLU A 230 18.14 -75.81 41.48
C GLU A 230 18.29 -77.00 40.54
N ARG A 231 19.39 -77.11 39.77
CA ARG A 231 19.63 -78.25 38.88
C ARG A 231 20.10 -79.45 39.73
N PRO A 232 19.25 -80.44 40.06
CA PRO A 232 19.68 -81.63 40.78
C PRO A 232 20.08 -82.76 39.79
N GLY A 233 20.07 -82.46 38.48
CA GLY A 233 20.23 -83.45 37.41
C GLY A 233 21.66 -83.91 37.19
N SER A 234 22.66 -83.02 37.24
CA SER A 234 24.06 -83.39 36.94
C SER A 234 24.63 -84.39 37.94
N ALA A 235 24.41 -84.18 39.24
CA ALA A 235 24.93 -85.08 40.27
C ALA A 235 24.24 -86.47 40.27
N LYS A 236 22.92 -86.53 40.02
CA LYS A 236 22.18 -87.79 39.92
C LYS A 236 22.57 -88.57 38.66
N LEU A 237 22.61 -87.90 37.50
CA LEU A 237 22.98 -88.50 36.22
C LEU A 237 24.45 -88.98 36.21
N ASN A 238 25.34 -88.26 36.91
CA ASN A 238 26.73 -88.70 37.09
C ASN A 238 26.86 -89.94 37.99
N LYS A 239 26.00 -90.09 39.01
CA LYS A 239 25.96 -91.30 39.85
C LYS A 239 25.40 -92.49 39.07
N GLU A 240 24.35 -92.29 38.28
CA GLU A 240 23.76 -93.31 37.42
C GLU A 240 24.73 -93.77 36.33
N ASN A 241 25.43 -92.84 35.68
CA ASN A 241 26.46 -93.14 34.69
C ASN A 241 27.65 -93.92 35.29
N LEU A 242 28.09 -93.56 36.51
CA LEU A 242 29.12 -94.29 37.23
C LEU A 242 28.65 -95.71 37.58
N ALA A 243 27.42 -95.85 38.07
CA ALA A 243 26.83 -97.16 38.39
C ALA A 243 26.73 -98.06 37.15
N GLN A 244 26.33 -97.51 36.00
CA GLN A 244 26.28 -98.24 34.73
C GLN A 244 27.67 -98.64 34.24
N LEU A 245 28.67 -97.78 34.42
CA LEU A 245 30.07 -98.10 34.12
C LEU A 245 30.59 -99.24 35.00
N MET A 246 30.30 -99.20 36.31
CA MET A 246 30.69 -100.25 37.26
C MET A 246 30.00 -101.58 36.96
N LYS A 247 28.72 -101.56 36.59
CA LYS A 247 28.00 -102.76 36.14
C LYS A 247 28.62 -103.40 34.89
N SER A 248 29.12 -102.56 33.98
CA SER A 248 29.83 -103.03 32.78
C SER A 248 31.24 -103.55 33.10
N MET A 249 31.83 -103.13 34.23
CA MET A 249 33.09 -103.68 34.74
C MET A 249 32.90 -105.07 35.34
N ASP A 250 31.77 -105.35 36.01
CA ASP A 250 31.45 -106.68 36.54
C ASP A 250 31.50 -107.77 35.45
N GLU A 251 31.05 -107.46 34.23
CA GLU A 251 31.14 -108.37 33.08
C GLU A 251 32.60 -108.64 32.66
N LEU A 252 33.49 -107.64 32.77
CA LEU A 252 34.91 -107.78 32.44
C LEU A 252 35.73 -108.43 33.56
N ASP A 253 35.32 -108.28 34.82
CA ASP A 253 35.97 -108.87 36.02
C ASP A 253 35.52 -110.32 36.27
N ASN A 254 34.54 -110.83 35.50
CA ASN A 254 34.06 -112.21 35.61
C ASN A 254 35.22 -113.22 35.50
N ILE A 255 35.20 -114.23 36.37
CA ILE A 255 36.23 -115.30 36.49
C ILE A 255 36.48 -115.99 35.14
N ASN A 256 35.47 -116.05 34.26
CA ASN A 256 35.60 -116.61 32.90
C ASN A 256 36.62 -115.86 32.02
N ASN A 257 36.97 -114.62 32.36
CA ASN A 257 37.94 -113.80 31.64
C ASN A 257 39.37 -113.85 32.25
N MET A 258 39.57 -114.65 33.30
CA MET A 258 40.86 -114.83 33.97
C MET A 258 41.82 -115.63 33.08
N PRO A 259 43.09 -115.20 32.90
CA PRO A 259 44.08 -115.98 32.17
C PRO A 259 44.34 -117.36 32.78
N GLU A 260 44.54 -118.38 31.94
CA GLU A 260 44.83 -119.74 32.38
C GLU A 260 46.14 -119.79 33.19
N GLY A 261 46.09 -120.37 34.41
CA GLY A 261 47.25 -120.51 35.29
C GLY A 261 47.51 -119.35 36.25
N LEU A 262 46.59 -118.39 36.38
CA LEU A 262 46.65 -117.33 37.39
C LEU A 262 45.94 -117.74 38.69
N ASP A 263 46.50 -117.37 39.84
CA ASP A 263 45.85 -117.61 41.13
C ASP A 263 44.61 -116.72 41.32
N PRO A 264 43.48 -117.26 41.82
CA PRO A 264 42.26 -116.47 42.04
C PRO A 264 42.46 -115.23 42.94
N SER A 265 43.35 -115.27 43.94
CA SER A 265 43.59 -114.11 44.81
C SER A 265 44.29 -112.96 44.07
N VAL A 266 45.18 -113.31 43.14
CA VAL A 266 45.86 -112.36 42.25
C VAL A 266 44.88 -111.73 41.26
N TRP A 267 43.91 -112.52 40.75
CA TRP A 267 42.85 -112.00 39.89
C TRP A 267 41.93 -111.01 40.63
N GLU A 268 41.56 -111.30 41.88
CA GLU A 268 40.77 -110.38 42.71
C GLU A 268 41.52 -109.07 42.99
N HIS A 269 42.83 -109.14 43.27
CA HIS A 269 43.67 -107.95 43.41
C HIS A 269 43.75 -107.16 42.10
N PHE A 270 43.92 -107.83 40.96
CA PHE A 270 43.90 -107.20 39.63
C PHE A 270 42.59 -106.48 39.32
N CYS A 271 41.45 -107.14 39.56
CA CYS A 271 40.12 -106.55 39.38
C CYS A 271 39.95 -105.30 40.25
N SER A 272 40.46 -105.34 41.48
CA SER A 272 40.43 -104.20 42.42
C SER A 272 41.27 -103.02 41.92
N THR A 273 42.53 -103.25 41.51
CA THR A 273 43.42 -102.22 40.93
C THR A 273 42.84 -101.65 39.63
N ARG A 274 42.24 -102.50 38.79
CA ARG A 274 41.57 -102.07 37.54
C ARG A 274 40.35 -101.21 37.81
N ARG A 275 39.50 -101.57 38.78
CA ARG A 275 38.34 -100.75 39.19
C ARG A 275 38.78 -99.40 39.75
N ALA A 276 39.79 -99.37 40.60
CA ALA A 276 40.35 -98.11 41.14
C ALA A 276 40.85 -97.18 40.03
N LYS A 277 41.52 -97.72 39.01
CA LYS A 277 41.95 -96.96 37.83
C LYS A 277 40.78 -96.42 37.02
N VAL A 278 39.78 -97.25 36.73
CA VAL A 278 38.60 -96.84 35.95
C VAL A 278 37.77 -95.78 36.69
N GLU A 279 37.65 -95.89 38.01
CA GLU A 279 36.99 -94.89 38.85
C GLU A 279 37.74 -93.55 38.81
N ASN A 280 39.08 -93.58 38.88
CA ASN A 280 39.87 -92.36 38.82
C ASN A 280 39.80 -91.68 37.43
N GLU A 281 39.88 -92.44 36.34
CA GLU A 281 39.69 -91.91 34.98
C GLU A 281 38.30 -91.29 34.79
N TYR A 282 37.27 -91.90 35.39
CA TYR A 282 35.92 -91.33 35.39
C TYR A 282 35.86 -90.00 36.17
N LYS A 283 36.49 -89.93 37.35
CA LYS A 283 36.59 -88.69 38.15
C LYS A 283 37.34 -87.59 37.38
N VAL A 284 38.46 -87.92 36.74
CA VAL A 284 39.22 -86.99 35.86
C VAL A 284 38.31 -86.47 34.75
N LYS A 285 37.61 -87.35 34.02
CA LYS A 285 36.71 -86.96 32.93
C LYS A 285 35.56 -86.07 33.41
N GLN A 286 34.98 -86.37 34.57
CA GLN A 286 33.91 -85.58 35.18
C GLN A 286 34.41 -84.18 35.57
N LYS A 287 35.57 -84.11 36.23
CA LYS A 287 36.22 -82.84 36.59
C LYS A 287 36.61 -82.04 35.35
N ALA A 288 37.09 -82.68 34.28
CA ALA A 288 37.39 -82.02 33.01
C ALA A 288 36.14 -81.40 32.36
N ALA A 289 34.99 -82.09 32.40
CA ALA A 289 33.73 -81.54 31.92
C ALA A 289 33.26 -80.33 32.75
N CYS A 290 33.40 -80.40 34.07
CA CYS A 290 33.08 -79.28 34.96
C CYS A 290 34.02 -78.09 34.75
N LEU A 291 35.32 -78.32 34.53
CA LEU A 291 36.29 -77.27 34.16
C LEU A 291 35.88 -76.53 32.88
N LEU A 292 35.37 -77.26 31.88
CA LEU A 292 34.87 -76.66 30.65
C LEU A 292 33.68 -75.74 30.94
N GLU A 293 32.73 -76.17 31.78
CA GLU A 293 31.59 -75.34 32.21
C GLU A 293 32.02 -74.11 33.02
N MET A 294 32.99 -74.24 33.92
CA MET A 294 33.53 -73.10 34.67
C MET A 294 34.25 -72.11 33.74
N THR A 295 34.98 -72.62 32.75
CA THR A 295 35.69 -71.77 31.76
C THR A 295 34.71 -71.02 30.86
N THR A 296 33.60 -71.65 30.44
CA THR A 296 32.56 -70.96 29.66
C THR A 296 31.81 -69.94 30.51
N PHE A 297 31.54 -70.24 31.78
CA PHE A 297 30.97 -69.29 32.73
C PHE A 297 31.87 -68.06 32.93
N LEU A 298 33.18 -68.26 33.13
CA LEU A 298 34.14 -67.17 33.26
C LEU A 298 34.18 -66.30 31.99
N ARG A 299 34.18 -66.92 30.80
CA ARG A 299 34.14 -66.19 29.53
C ARG A 299 32.90 -65.30 29.44
N LYS A 300 31.72 -65.84 29.77
CA LYS A 300 30.48 -65.06 29.77
C LYS A 300 30.55 -63.87 30.72
N ARG A 301 31.14 -64.05 31.91
CA ARG A 301 31.35 -62.95 32.87
C ARG A 301 32.28 -61.87 32.33
N MET A 302 33.34 -62.25 31.63
CA MET A 302 34.22 -61.30 30.94
C MET A 302 33.50 -60.53 29.84
N GLU A 303 32.67 -61.19 29.04
CA GLU A 303 31.85 -60.52 28.01
C GLU A 303 30.86 -59.51 28.64
N GLU A 304 30.21 -59.87 29.75
CA GLU A 304 29.33 -58.96 30.52
C GLU A 304 30.10 -57.73 31.03
N ASP A 305 31.33 -57.92 31.53
CA ASP A 305 32.22 -56.87 32.03
C ASP A 305 32.78 -55.94 30.92
N ASP A 306 33.01 -56.50 29.73
CA ASP A 306 33.38 -55.75 28.53
C ASP A 306 32.21 -54.87 28.07
N VAL A 307 30.97 -55.35 28.14
CA VAL A 307 29.77 -54.56 27.80
C VAL A 307 29.66 -53.32 28.71
N VAL A 308 29.82 -53.51 30.02
CA VAL A 308 29.83 -52.38 30.99
C VAL A 308 30.97 -51.41 30.68
N HIS A 309 32.16 -51.91 30.31
CA HIS A 309 33.29 -51.06 29.92
C HIS A 309 32.99 -50.22 28.68
N HIS A 310 32.42 -50.81 27.62
CA HIS A 310 32.03 -50.08 26.41
C HIS A 310 30.94 -49.03 26.69
N GLU A 311 30.04 -49.28 27.64
CA GLU A 311 29.04 -48.32 28.07
C GLU A 311 29.68 -47.13 28.81
N ILE A 312 30.65 -47.38 29.70
CA ILE A 312 31.44 -46.33 30.37
C ILE A 312 32.13 -45.44 29.32
N GLU A 313 32.81 -46.05 28.35
CA GLU A 313 33.49 -45.31 27.28
C GLU A 313 32.49 -44.44 26.49
N LYS A 314 31.34 -44.98 26.10
CA LYS A 314 30.31 -44.21 25.37
C LYS A 314 29.85 -42.98 26.16
N VAL A 315 29.56 -43.15 27.45
CA VAL A 315 29.13 -42.05 28.33
C VAL A 315 30.23 -41.02 28.48
N PHE A 316 31.48 -41.46 28.61
CA PHE A 316 32.63 -40.57 28.72
C PHE A 316 32.82 -39.71 27.45
N HIS A 317 32.70 -40.30 26.27
CA HIS A 317 32.74 -39.56 25.00
C HIS A 317 31.58 -38.55 24.89
N GLU A 318 30.37 -38.92 25.32
CA GLU A 318 29.23 -37.99 25.35
C GLU A 318 29.46 -36.83 26.31
N LEU A 319 30.05 -37.09 27.48
CA LEU A 319 30.41 -36.06 28.46
C LEU A 319 31.42 -35.06 27.89
N ILE A 320 32.47 -35.54 27.22
CA ILE A 320 33.47 -34.67 26.56
C ILE A 320 32.78 -33.79 25.49
N ARG A 321 31.91 -34.38 24.66
CA ARG A 321 31.17 -33.61 23.65
C ARG A 321 30.31 -32.52 24.29
N LEU A 322 29.60 -32.85 25.37
CA LEU A 322 28.77 -31.88 26.10
C LEU A 322 29.61 -30.76 26.71
N GLN A 323 30.79 -31.07 27.26
CA GLN A 323 31.70 -30.08 27.81
C GLN A 323 32.22 -29.12 26.74
N ASP A 324 32.55 -29.64 25.55
CA ASP A 324 32.96 -28.81 24.42
C ASP A 324 31.80 -27.92 23.92
N GLU A 325 30.59 -28.46 23.80
CA GLU A 325 29.38 -27.67 23.48
C GLU A 325 29.14 -26.55 24.51
N LYS A 326 29.28 -26.86 25.81
CA LYS A 326 29.18 -25.89 26.91
C LYS A 326 30.22 -24.79 26.80
N VAL A 327 31.48 -25.13 26.55
CA VAL A 327 32.55 -24.14 26.37
C VAL A 327 32.30 -23.26 25.15
N ARG A 328 31.92 -23.85 24.00
CA ARG A 328 31.57 -23.08 22.79
C ARG A 328 30.44 -22.10 23.05
N PHE A 329 29.42 -22.51 23.79
CA PHE A 329 28.31 -21.64 24.16
C PHE A 329 28.77 -20.50 25.08
N GLN A 330 29.57 -20.79 26.10
CA GLN A 330 30.07 -19.79 27.06
C GLN A 330 30.96 -18.72 26.40
N VAL A 331 31.70 -19.07 25.34
CA VAL A 331 32.50 -18.09 24.59
C VAL A 331 31.72 -17.37 23.49
N ASN A 332 30.60 -17.94 23.02
CA ASN A 332 29.76 -17.36 21.98
C ASN A 332 28.75 -16.37 22.57
N LEU A 333 29.22 -15.16 22.83
CA LEU A 333 28.40 -14.10 23.43
C LEU A 333 27.48 -13.45 22.40
N THR A 334 26.19 -13.42 22.69
CA THR A 334 25.20 -12.66 21.91
C THR A 334 25.38 -11.16 22.12
N VAL A 335 25.68 -10.43 21.05
CA VAL A 335 25.81 -8.97 21.07
C VAL A 335 24.65 -8.34 20.31
N GLN A 336 23.95 -7.42 20.96
CA GLN A 336 22.87 -6.66 20.33
C GLN A 336 23.41 -5.35 19.75
N ILE A 337 23.15 -5.13 18.46
CA ILE A 337 23.57 -3.92 17.74
C ILE A 337 22.34 -3.25 17.16
N LEU A 338 22.21 -1.94 17.38
CA LEU A 338 21.14 -1.13 16.81
C LEU A 338 21.56 -0.62 15.43
N LEU A 339 20.84 -1.04 14.39
CA LEU A 339 21.08 -0.65 13.01
C LEU A 339 19.87 0.11 12.47
N LYS A 340 20.11 1.09 11.60
CA LYS A 340 19.03 1.83 10.94
C LYS A 340 18.47 1.02 9.76
N GLN A 341 17.19 1.24 9.46
CA GLN A 341 16.56 0.70 8.25
C GLN A 341 17.39 1.10 7.00
N GLY A 342 17.69 0.12 6.14
CA GLY A 342 18.56 0.27 4.96
C GLY A 342 20.05 0.00 5.21
N GLN A 343 20.48 -0.23 6.46
CA GLN A 343 21.82 -0.79 6.75
C GLN A 343 21.81 -2.32 6.78
N VAL A 344 20.63 -2.92 6.92
CA VAL A 344 20.42 -4.37 6.83
C VAL A 344 19.32 -4.59 5.83
N GLU A 345 19.61 -5.39 4.80
CA GLU A 345 18.63 -5.88 3.85
C GLU A 345 18.24 -7.31 4.21
N LEU A 346 16.95 -7.60 4.10
CA LEU A 346 16.35 -8.90 4.36
C LEU A 346 15.56 -9.29 3.11
N GLU A 347 15.88 -10.43 2.49
CA GLU A 347 15.12 -10.91 1.33
C GLU A 347 13.68 -11.27 1.72
N ASN A 348 13.48 -11.85 2.91
CA ASN A 348 12.18 -12.27 3.40
C ASN A 348 11.82 -11.54 4.70
N PHE A 349 10.88 -10.59 4.62
CA PHE A 349 10.20 -9.99 5.77
C PHE A 349 9.16 -10.94 6.41
N GLN A 350 9.32 -12.26 6.23
CA GLN A 350 8.44 -13.22 6.89
C GLN A 350 8.67 -13.18 8.39
N LEU A 351 7.59 -13.40 9.14
CA LEU A 351 7.48 -13.31 10.59
C LEU A 351 8.27 -14.42 11.34
N MET A 352 9.38 -14.89 10.77
CA MET A 352 10.28 -15.87 11.35
C MET A 352 11.49 -15.14 11.90
N LEU A 353 11.85 -15.42 13.15
CA LEU A 353 12.98 -14.81 13.87
C LEU A 353 14.36 -15.31 13.39
N GLU A 354 14.43 -16.06 12.29
CA GLU A 354 15.67 -16.53 11.67
C GLU A 354 16.10 -15.55 10.58
N TYR A 355 17.04 -14.67 10.93
CA TYR A 355 17.62 -13.67 10.04
C TYR A 355 18.91 -14.18 9.36
N SER A 356 18.95 -15.45 8.98
CA SER A 356 20.13 -16.08 8.38
C SER A 356 20.56 -15.43 7.05
N ASP A 357 19.59 -14.85 6.34
CA ASP A 357 19.79 -14.18 5.04
C ASP A 357 20.02 -12.67 5.20
N ALA A 358 20.30 -12.18 6.41
CA ALA A 358 20.51 -10.76 6.67
C ALA A 358 21.87 -10.29 6.12
N ILE A 359 21.82 -9.30 5.23
CA ILE A 359 23.02 -8.71 4.63
C ILE A 359 23.26 -7.32 5.23
N LEU A 360 24.41 -7.14 5.87
CA LEU A 360 24.85 -5.84 6.36
C LEU A 360 25.46 -5.02 5.23
N ILE A 361 24.85 -3.87 4.91
CA ILE A 361 25.36 -2.92 3.93
C ILE A 361 26.31 -1.93 4.61
N ASN A 362 27.52 -1.81 4.05
CA ASN A 362 28.47 -0.81 4.53
C ASN A 362 27.93 0.61 4.28
N LYS A 363 27.90 1.41 5.34
CA LYS A 363 27.41 2.79 5.33
C LYS A 363 28.10 3.66 4.27
N ASN A 364 29.39 3.43 4.00
CA ASN A 364 30.17 4.21 3.04
C ASN A 364 29.57 4.09 1.63
N ILE A 365 29.11 2.90 1.23
CA ILE A 365 28.48 2.67 -0.09
C ILE A 365 27.22 3.54 -0.22
N ILE A 366 26.40 3.60 0.84
CA ILE A 366 25.17 4.39 0.88
C ILE A 366 25.50 5.90 0.86
N GLU A 367 26.50 6.33 1.62
CA GLU A 367 26.93 7.73 1.67
C GLU A 367 27.51 8.21 0.34
N ASP A 368 28.32 7.38 -0.32
CA ASP A 368 28.89 7.65 -1.64
C ASP A 368 27.79 7.78 -2.69
N LEU A 369 26.83 6.83 -2.70
CA LEU A 369 25.69 6.89 -3.62
C LEU A 369 24.84 8.14 -3.38
N ASN A 370 24.57 8.49 -2.12
CA ASN A 370 23.83 9.69 -1.75
C ASN A 370 24.56 10.98 -2.16
N SER A 371 25.89 11.00 -2.08
CA SER A 371 26.70 12.10 -2.58
C SER A 371 26.53 12.28 -4.08
N VAL A 372 26.66 11.20 -4.85
CA VAL A 372 26.43 11.20 -6.31
C VAL A 372 25.02 11.67 -6.66
N ILE A 373 23.99 11.16 -5.96
CA ILE A 373 22.59 11.56 -6.17
C ILE A 373 22.41 13.06 -5.91
N ARG A 374 22.98 13.61 -4.84
CA ARG A 374 22.91 15.06 -4.56
C ARG A 374 23.58 15.87 -5.65
N THR A 375 24.77 15.47 -6.10
CA THR A 375 25.48 16.16 -7.19
C THR A 375 24.66 16.15 -8.48
N GLN A 376 24.05 15.02 -8.84
CA GLN A 376 23.18 14.94 -10.03
C GLN A 376 21.90 15.78 -9.85
N GLY A 377 21.30 15.77 -8.66
CA GLY A 377 20.17 16.62 -8.32
C GLY A 377 20.50 18.10 -8.46
N GLN A 378 21.65 18.54 -7.97
CA GLN A 378 22.14 19.92 -8.13
C GLN A 378 22.35 20.29 -9.59
N LYS A 379 22.95 19.40 -10.40
CA LYS A 379 23.08 19.62 -11.86
C LYS A 379 21.73 19.78 -12.54
N LYS A 380 20.75 18.95 -12.19
CA LYS A 380 19.38 19.05 -12.73
C LYS A 380 18.72 20.39 -12.35
N VAL A 381 18.86 20.82 -11.10
CA VAL A 381 18.33 22.11 -10.64
C VAL A 381 19.01 23.28 -11.36
N ALA A 382 20.33 23.23 -11.54
CA ALA A 382 21.06 24.25 -12.28
C ALA A 382 20.60 24.34 -13.74
N SER A 383 20.45 23.20 -14.43
CA SER A 383 19.92 23.14 -15.79
C SER A 383 18.47 23.65 -15.87
N MET A 384 17.63 23.35 -14.87
CA MET A 384 16.29 23.92 -14.79
C MET A 384 16.31 25.45 -14.61
N MET A 385 17.22 26.00 -13.79
CA MET A 385 17.37 27.45 -13.65
C MET A 385 17.84 28.09 -14.95
N GLU A 386 18.82 27.51 -15.62
CA GLU A 386 19.30 28.00 -16.91
C GLU A 386 18.17 28.01 -17.95
N SER A 387 17.41 26.92 -18.05
CA SER A 387 16.23 26.86 -18.92
C SER A 387 15.19 27.94 -18.57
N LYS A 388 14.93 28.18 -17.28
CA LYS A 388 14.03 29.26 -16.84
C LYS A 388 14.52 30.64 -17.28
N GLU A 389 15.82 30.94 -17.12
CA GLU A 389 16.39 32.21 -17.55
C GLU A 389 16.38 32.37 -19.08
N VAL A 390 16.62 31.29 -19.83
CA VAL A 390 16.48 31.30 -21.30
C VAL A 390 15.04 31.64 -21.70
N HIS A 391 14.03 30.99 -21.11
CA HIS A 391 12.62 31.30 -21.41
C HIS A 391 12.27 32.74 -21.05
N LYS A 392 12.75 33.25 -19.91
CA LYS A 392 12.57 34.65 -19.53
C LYS A 392 13.20 35.60 -20.56
N GLY A 393 14.39 35.27 -21.07
CA GLY A 393 15.06 36.01 -22.14
C GLY A 393 14.26 35.99 -23.45
N ILE A 394 13.70 34.83 -23.83
CA ILE A 394 12.83 34.71 -25.01
C ILE A 394 11.60 35.60 -24.86
N TYR A 395 10.90 35.55 -23.72
CA TYR A 395 9.73 36.40 -23.48
C TYR A 395 10.07 37.90 -23.52
N GLN A 396 11.24 38.28 -23.00
CA GLN A 396 11.72 39.66 -23.07
C GLN A 396 11.94 40.11 -24.52
N ILE A 397 12.59 39.28 -25.34
CA ILE A 397 12.83 39.55 -26.76
C ILE A 397 11.51 39.59 -27.54
N GLU A 398 10.59 38.67 -27.31
CA GLU A 398 9.26 38.66 -27.94
C GLU A 398 8.49 39.94 -27.61
N TRP A 399 8.56 40.40 -26.36
CA TRP A 399 7.95 41.66 -25.96
C TRP A 399 8.60 42.86 -26.64
N GLU A 400 9.93 42.90 -26.73
CA GLU A 400 10.67 43.96 -27.44
C GLU A 400 10.36 43.96 -28.94
N HIS A 401 10.27 42.79 -29.56
CA HIS A 401 9.86 42.64 -30.96
C HIS A 401 8.43 43.18 -31.16
N LYS A 402 7.48 42.81 -30.30
CA LYS A 402 6.10 43.30 -30.36
C LYS A 402 6.04 44.82 -30.22
N LYS A 403 6.85 45.37 -29.33
CA LYS A 403 6.97 46.82 -29.15
C LYS A 403 7.48 47.49 -30.43
N MET A 404 8.56 46.96 -31.03
CA MET A 404 9.13 47.50 -32.27
C MET A 404 8.17 47.35 -33.46
N GLU A 405 7.41 46.25 -33.56
CA GLU A 405 6.34 46.10 -34.56
C GLU A 405 5.30 47.21 -34.43
N MET A 406 4.82 47.50 -33.21
CA MET A 406 3.86 48.58 -32.97
C MET A 406 4.44 49.97 -33.30
N GLU A 407 5.71 50.23 -32.96
CA GLU A 407 6.39 51.47 -33.32
C GLU A 407 6.55 51.60 -34.85
N MET A 408 6.86 50.49 -35.55
CA MET A 408 6.93 50.45 -37.00
C MET A 408 5.56 50.72 -37.65
N GLU A 409 4.49 50.13 -37.11
CA GLU A 409 3.11 50.40 -37.56
C GLU A 409 2.74 51.87 -37.36
N ASP A 410 3.05 52.48 -36.21
CA ASP A 410 2.81 53.90 -35.96
C ASP A 410 3.59 54.80 -36.94
N LEU A 411 4.86 54.50 -37.18
CA LEU A 411 5.68 55.23 -38.16
C LEU A 411 5.16 55.07 -39.59
N ASN A 412 4.75 53.87 -39.99
CA ASN A 412 4.15 53.63 -41.30
C ASN A 412 2.83 54.39 -41.45
N GLN A 413 2.01 54.42 -40.41
CA GLN A 413 0.77 55.20 -40.41
C GLN A 413 1.06 56.70 -40.57
N ARG A 414 2.04 57.23 -39.84
CA ARG A 414 2.48 58.63 -39.99
C ARG A 414 3.03 58.92 -41.38
N ALA A 415 3.80 58.00 -41.96
CA ALA A 415 4.31 58.14 -43.33
C ALA A 415 3.15 58.17 -44.34
N TRP A 416 2.18 57.26 -44.18
CA TRP A 416 0.97 57.23 -44.99
C TRP A 416 0.16 58.53 -44.85
N ASP A 417 0.01 59.06 -43.62
CA ASP A 417 -0.66 60.34 -43.38
C ASP A 417 0.05 61.50 -44.08
N ILE A 418 1.39 61.48 -44.17
CA ILE A 418 2.20 62.47 -44.90
C ILE A 418 2.05 62.30 -46.43
N GLU A 419 2.03 61.06 -46.94
CA GLU A 419 1.82 60.80 -48.36
C GLU A 419 0.40 61.17 -48.81
N MET A 420 -0.60 60.89 -47.97
CA MET A 420 -2.01 61.23 -48.20
C MET A 420 -2.34 62.69 -47.88
N LEU A 421 -1.37 63.45 -47.36
CA LEU A 421 -1.48 64.86 -47.09
C LEU A 421 -1.59 65.61 -48.44
N PHE A 422 -2.82 65.79 -48.87
CA PHE A 422 -3.14 66.45 -50.13
C PHE A 422 -2.68 67.91 -50.09
N PHE A 423 -1.58 68.22 -50.79
CA PHE A 423 -1.15 69.60 -51.01
C PHE A 423 -2.14 70.26 -51.97
N SER A 424 -3.01 71.11 -51.43
CA SER A 424 -3.87 71.95 -52.27
C SER A 424 -3.02 72.85 -53.17
N ARG A 425 -3.52 73.15 -54.38
CA ARG A 425 -2.84 74.02 -55.36
C ARG A 425 -2.39 75.37 -54.75
N ASP A 426 -3.10 75.86 -53.75
CA ASP A 426 -2.77 77.11 -53.07
C ASP A 426 -1.50 77.00 -52.22
N ARG A 427 -1.29 75.86 -51.54
CA ARG A 427 -0.06 75.60 -50.77
C ARG A 427 1.16 75.39 -51.67
N GLN A 428 0.95 74.81 -52.86
CA GLN A 428 2.01 74.67 -53.88
C GLN A 428 2.44 76.02 -54.48
N LYS A 429 1.51 76.96 -54.67
CA LYS A 429 1.82 78.32 -55.13
C LYS A 429 2.60 79.13 -54.08
N TYR A 430 2.29 78.98 -52.80
CA TYR A 430 3.02 79.62 -51.69
C TYR A 430 4.50 79.21 -51.63
N LEU A 431 4.81 77.94 -51.85
CA LEU A 431 6.18 77.41 -51.73
C LEU A 431 7.08 77.70 -52.95
N ASN A 432 6.48 77.89 -54.14
CA ASN A 432 7.24 78.02 -55.40
C ASN A 432 7.43 79.46 -55.89
N GLU A 433 6.59 80.41 -55.47
CA GLU A 433 6.72 81.80 -55.89
C GLU A 433 7.50 82.64 -54.86
N PRO A 434 8.65 83.24 -55.23
CA PRO A 434 9.45 84.07 -54.31
C PRO A 434 8.77 85.39 -53.91
N ASN A 435 7.60 85.71 -54.48
CA ASN A 435 6.84 86.93 -54.23
C ASN A 435 5.32 86.64 -54.14
N TYR A 436 4.96 85.57 -53.43
CA TYR A 436 3.58 85.14 -53.25
C TYR A 436 2.65 86.22 -52.67
N GLU A 437 3.19 87.09 -51.79
CA GLU A 437 2.43 88.21 -51.22
C GLU A 437 1.97 89.23 -52.29
N ASN A 438 2.78 89.48 -53.32
CA ASN A 438 2.42 90.40 -54.41
C ASN A 438 1.37 89.78 -55.35
N VAL A 439 1.47 88.48 -55.62
CA VAL A 439 0.47 87.77 -56.44
C VAL A 439 -0.87 87.71 -55.72
N ILE A 440 -0.86 87.46 -54.41
CA ILE A 440 -2.05 87.59 -53.56
C ILE A 440 -2.56 89.04 -53.55
N ALA A 441 -1.72 90.06 -53.42
CA ALA A 441 -2.17 91.45 -53.39
C ALA A 441 -2.85 91.87 -54.70
N ILE A 442 -2.35 91.41 -55.86
CA ILE A 442 -2.98 91.65 -57.16
C ILE A 442 -4.31 90.88 -57.26
N GLN A 443 -4.34 89.63 -56.82
CA GLN A 443 -5.56 88.80 -56.80
C GLN A 443 -6.62 89.41 -55.86
N ILE A 444 -6.21 89.90 -54.69
CA ILE A 444 -7.06 90.62 -53.73
C ILE A 444 -7.56 91.90 -54.36
N GLY A 445 -6.72 92.70 -55.03
CA GLY A 445 -7.16 93.92 -55.72
C GLY A 445 -8.22 93.66 -56.80
N ILE A 446 -8.05 92.60 -57.60
CA ILE A 446 -9.04 92.18 -58.61
C ILE A 446 -10.33 91.67 -57.94
N MET A 447 -10.21 90.91 -56.84
CA MET A 447 -11.35 90.44 -56.07
C MET A 447 -12.09 91.58 -55.37
N GLU A 448 -11.42 92.57 -54.79
CA GLU A 448 -12.02 93.74 -54.17
C GLU A 448 -12.79 94.58 -55.18
N GLN A 449 -12.26 94.74 -56.39
CA GLN A 449 -12.94 95.43 -57.48
C GLN A 449 -14.18 94.65 -57.94
N THR A 450 -14.09 93.32 -58.00
CA THR A 450 -15.23 92.43 -58.31
C THR A 450 -16.29 92.45 -57.20
N ILE A 451 -15.86 92.44 -55.94
CA ILE A 451 -16.72 92.53 -54.75
C ILE A 451 -17.41 93.89 -54.71
N SER A 452 -16.76 94.99 -55.09
CA SER A 452 -17.38 96.32 -55.19
C SER A 452 -18.51 96.35 -56.23
N VAL A 453 -18.32 95.69 -57.38
CA VAL A 453 -19.35 95.55 -58.42
C VAL A 453 -20.50 94.65 -57.95
N ILE A 454 -20.17 93.53 -57.29
CA ILE A 454 -21.16 92.61 -56.71
C ILE A 454 -21.94 93.30 -55.59
N ASP A 455 -21.31 94.07 -54.71
CA ASP A 455 -21.96 94.78 -53.60
C ASP A 455 -22.93 95.85 -54.12
N LYS A 456 -22.57 96.59 -55.18
CA LYS A 456 -23.49 97.52 -55.86
C LYS A 456 -24.70 96.79 -56.45
N THR A 457 -24.49 95.61 -57.03
CA THR A 457 -25.55 94.79 -57.63
C THR A 457 -26.41 94.12 -56.55
N HIS A 458 -25.79 93.66 -55.47
CA HIS A 458 -26.43 93.06 -54.31
C HIS A 458 -27.29 94.07 -53.58
N LYS A 459 -26.81 95.30 -53.34
CA LYS A 459 -27.63 96.39 -52.77
C LYS A 459 -28.88 96.67 -53.61
N LYS A 460 -28.74 96.69 -54.95
CA LYS A 460 -29.89 96.84 -55.86
C LYS A 460 -30.86 95.65 -55.78
N ASN A 461 -30.34 94.43 -55.68
CA ASN A 461 -31.15 93.21 -55.54
C ASN A 461 -31.83 93.11 -54.17
N VAL A 462 -31.17 93.51 -53.09
CA VAL A 462 -31.72 93.57 -51.73
C VAL A 462 -32.87 94.58 -51.70
N GLU A 463 -32.75 95.73 -52.34
CA GLU A 463 -33.83 96.71 -52.44
C GLU A 463 -35.04 96.16 -53.21
N ASN A 464 -34.80 95.39 -54.28
CA ASN A 464 -35.84 94.68 -55.03
C ASN A 464 -36.49 93.56 -54.20
N CYS A 465 -35.70 92.77 -53.47
CA CYS A 465 -36.19 91.72 -52.58
C CYS A 465 -36.99 92.30 -51.41
N LYS A 466 -36.60 93.45 -50.84
CA LYS A 466 -37.38 94.17 -49.82
C LYS A 466 -38.74 94.62 -50.37
N LYS A 467 -38.80 95.11 -51.61
CA LYS A 467 -40.07 95.44 -52.28
C LYS A 467 -40.92 94.19 -52.54
N LEU A 468 -40.31 93.07 -52.93
CA LEU A 468 -40.99 91.79 -53.13
C LEU A 468 -41.52 91.21 -51.81
N LEU A 469 -40.74 91.25 -50.74
CA LEU A 469 -41.15 90.84 -49.39
C LEU A 469 -42.34 91.65 -48.89
N LYS A 470 -42.38 92.97 -49.13
CA LYS A 470 -43.56 93.78 -48.80
C LYS A 470 -44.80 93.37 -49.61
N LYS A 471 -44.64 92.96 -50.88
CA LYS A 471 -45.76 92.44 -51.69
C LYS A 471 -46.21 91.06 -51.21
N LEU A 472 -45.28 90.16 -50.93
CA LEU A 472 -45.56 88.81 -50.43
C LEU A 472 -46.16 88.85 -49.03
N GLY A 473 -45.74 89.75 -48.14
CA GLY A 473 -46.36 89.94 -46.83
C GLY A 473 -47.83 90.38 -46.93
N LYS A 474 -48.16 91.27 -47.88
CA LYS A 474 -49.57 91.60 -48.17
C LYS A 474 -50.35 90.39 -48.68
N TYR A 475 -49.73 89.56 -49.52
CA TYR A 475 -50.34 88.35 -50.06
C TYR A 475 -50.53 87.26 -48.98
N SER A 476 -49.55 87.11 -48.08
CA SER A 476 -49.63 86.21 -46.92
C SER A 476 -50.77 86.64 -46.01
N ASN A 477 -50.86 87.93 -45.63
CA ASN A 477 -51.97 88.41 -44.81
C ASN A 477 -53.33 88.18 -45.48
N GLN A 478 -53.44 88.35 -46.80
CA GLN A 478 -54.66 88.01 -47.53
C GLN A 478 -54.97 86.50 -47.47
N LYS A 479 -53.96 85.64 -47.56
CA LYS A 479 -54.10 84.19 -47.42
C LYS A 479 -54.41 83.76 -45.99
N ASP A 480 -53.86 84.42 -44.98
CA ASP A 480 -54.14 84.15 -43.56
C ASP A 480 -55.59 84.52 -43.22
N VAL A 481 -56.08 85.65 -43.71
CA VAL A 481 -57.50 86.02 -43.59
C VAL A 481 -58.38 84.99 -44.31
N ALA A 482 -58.03 84.59 -45.54
CA ALA A 482 -58.78 83.57 -46.27
C ALA A 482 -58.75 82.20 -45.56
N ASN A 483 -57.61 81.78 -45.01
CA ASN A 483 -57.47 80.54 -44.24
C ASN A 483 -58.24 80.59 -42.92
N TYR A 484 -58.29 81.75 -42.27
CA TYR A 484 -59.10 81.95 -41.07
C TYR A 484 -60.59 81.81 -41.42
N THR A 485 -61.06 82.43 -42.50
CA THR A 485 -62.42 82.23 -43.00
C THR A 485 -62.69 80.77 -43.36
N LEU A 486 -61.76 80.11 -44.04
CA LEU A 486 -61.89 78.69 -44.37
C LEU A 486 -61.93 77.80 -43.12
N SER A 487 -61.18 78.15 -42.08
CA SER A 487 -61.16 77.43 -40.81
C SER A 487 -62.45 77.62 -40.02
N CYS A 488 -63.07 78.80 -40.11
CA CYS A 488 -64.42 79.01 -39.58
C CYS A 488 -65.45 78.17 -40.34
N ASN A 489 -65.42 78.20 -41.68
CA ASN A 489 -66.31 77.38 -42.51
C ASN A 489 -66.09 75.88 -42.29
N LEU A 490 -64.84 75.43 -42.15
CA LEU A 490 -64.51 74.04 -41.86
C LEU A 490 -65.07 73.62 -40.51
N ARG A 491 -65.06 74.51 -39.51
CA ARG A 491 -65.65 74.24 -38.20
C ARG A 491 -67.16 74.11 -38.27
N GLU A 492 -67.83 74.97 -39.04
CA GLU A 492 -69.28 74.87 -39.29
C GLU A 492 -69.61 73.57 -40.04
N GLU A 493 -68.86 73.21 -41.08
CA GLU A 493 -69.03 71.94 -41.80
C GLU A 493 -68.71 70.73 -40.92
N LEU A 494 -67.73 70.80 -40.02
CA LEU A 494 -67.43 69.72 -39.08
C LEU A 494 -68.57 69.51 -38.09
N VAL A 495 -69.21 70.58 -37.63
CA VAL A 495 -70.44 70.48 -36.82
C VAL A 495 -71.55 69.84 -37.65
N ALA A 496 -71.77 70.28 -38.90
CA ALA A 496 -72.78 69.69 -39.78
C ALA A 496 -72.50 68.21 -40.12
N VAL A 497 -71.23 67.82 -40.26
CA VAL A 497 -70.81 66.42 -40.49
C VAL A 497 -70.96 65.60 -39.21
N SER A 498 -70.63 66.16 -38.03
CA SER A 498 -70.87 65.51 -36.74
C SER A 498 -72.35 65.23 -36.54
N GLU A 499 -73.21 66.23 -36.77
CA GLU A 499 -74.66 66.07 -36.69
C GLU A 499 -75.17 65.02 -37.70
N ARG A 500 -74.67 65.00 -38.93
CA ARG A 500 -75.00 63.94 -39.92
C ARG A 500 -74.44 62.58 -39.52
N GLN A 501 -73.28 62.52 -38.88
CA GLN A 501 -72.67 61.28 -38.44
C GLN A 501 -73.42 60.70 -37.26
N ASP A 502 -73.90 61.53 -36.34
CA ASP A 502 -74.79 61.10 -35.26
C ASP A 502 -76.11 60.57 -35.83
N ILE A 503 -76.70 61.24 -36.84
CA ILE A 503 -77.87 60.73 -37.58
C ILE A 503 -77.57 59.40 -38.31
N CYS A 504 -76.41 59.24 -38.93
CA CYS A 504 -76.00 57.99 -39.59
C CYS A 504 -75.64 56.87 -38.62
N ASN A 505 -75.22 57.18 -37.39
CA ASN A 505 -74.96 56.20 -36.34
C ASN A 505 -76.26 55.73 -35.67
N GLU A 506 -77.29 56.59 -35.59
CA GLU A 506 -78.64 56.24 -35.15
C GLU A 506 -79.44 55.47 -36.23
N ILE A 507 -79.16 55.72 -37.52
CA ILE A 507 -79.71 54.98 -38.66
C ILE A 507 -78.66 53.99 -39.19
N GLY A 508 -78.39 52.94 -38.43
CA GLY A 508 -77.38 51.94 -38.76
C GLY A 508 -77.49 51.40 -40.20
N SER A 509 -76.53 51.74 -41.06
CA SER A 509 -76.52 51.32 -42.47
C SER A 509 -75.11 51.01 -42.98
N LYS A 510 -74.82 49.71 -42.97
CA LYS A 510 -73.76 49.05 -43.75
C LYS A 510 -74.07 49.12 -45.27
N LEU A 511 -73.01 49.24 -46.08
CA LEU A 511 -72.82 48.69 -47.43
C LEU A 511 -73.56 49.33 -48.63
N THR A 512 -72.81 50.00 -49.52
CA THR A 512 -73.22 50.06 -50.95
C THR A 512 -72.03 50.20 -51.92
N CYS A 513 -70.98 50.96 -51.63
CA CYS A 513 -69.90 51.15 -52.62
C CYS A 513 -68.87 50.01 -52.68
N GLU A 514 -68.50 49.40 -51.55
CA GLU A 514 -67.44 48.39 -51.50
C GLU A 514 -67.84 47.02 -52.10
N LYS A 515 -69.11 46.63 -51.99
CA LYS A 515 -69.62 45.37 -52.57
C LYS A 515 -69.66 45.42 -54.09
N ILE A 516 -70.07 46.55 -54.68
CA ILE A 516 -70.15 46.71 -56.14
C ILE A 516 -68.75 46.63 -56.78
N ALA A 517 -67.74 47.20 -56.12
CA ALA A 517 -66.35 47.14 -56.60
C ALA A 517 -65.81 45.69 -56.58
N ARG A 518 -66.14 44.92 -55.54
CA ARG A 518 -65.66 43.54 -55.37
C ARG A 518 -66.34 42.57 -56.35
N GLU A 519 -67.64 42.71 -56.58
CA GLU A 519 -68.36 41.88 -57.57
C GLU A 519 -67.91 42.13 -59.02
N ARG A 520 -67.56 43.39 -59.38
CA ARG A 520 -67.01 43.68 -60.71
C ARG A 520 -65.65 43.02 -60.92
N TYR A 521 -64.80 43.04 -59.90
CA TYR A 521 -63.48 42.41 -59.94
C TYR A 521 -63.59 40.88 -60.11
N ASP A 522 -64.47 40.22 -59.33
CA ASP A 522 -64.67 38.77 -59.42
C ASP A 522 -65.27 38.32 -60.76
N ASN A 523 -66.16 39.11 -61.35
CA ASN A 523 -66.73 38.82 -62.67
C ASN A 523 -65.69 38.92 -63.80
N GLN A 524 -64.78 39.90 -63.73
CA GLN A 524 -63.70 40.04 -64.71
C GLN A 524 -62.72 38.86 -64.67
N LEU A 525 -62.42 38.35 -63.47
CA LEU A 525 -61.55 37.19 -63.25
C LEU A 525 -62.17 35.88 -63.78
N LYS A 526 -63.49 35.71 -63.61
CA LYS A 526 -64.22 34.56 -64.20
C LYS A 526 -64.21 34.58 -65.73
N GLN A 527 -64.36 35.76 -66.34
CA GLN A 527 -64.37 35.91 -67.80
C GLN A 527 -63.01 35.56 -68.42
N GLN A 528 -61.91 35.93 -67.76
CA GLN A 528 -60.55 35.56 -68.19
C GLN A 528 -60.32 34.04 -68.13
N LYS A 529 -60.79 33.37 -67.06
CA LYS A 529 -60.69 31.91 -66.95
C LYS A 529 -61.45 31.19 -68.06
N LEU A 530 -62.66 31.64 -68.39
CA LEU A 530 -63.48 31.05 -69.47
C LEU A 530 -62.83 31.23 -70.84
N LEU A 531 -62.22 32.40 -71.11
CA LEU A 531 -61.47 32.63 -72.35
C LEU A 531 -60.26 31.70 -72.50
N ASN A 532 -59.53 31.45 -71.41
CA ASN A 532 -58.40 30.51 -71.43
C ASN A 532 -58.85 29.07 -71.67
N ILE A 533 -59.96 28.63 -71.06
CA ILE A 533 -60.52 27.29 -71.31
C ILE A 533 -61.00 27.18 -72.76
N SER A 534 -61.66 28.20 -73.30
CA SER A 534 -62.10 28.21 -74.70
C SER A 534 -60.92 28.13 -75.68
N LYS A 535 -59.80 28.82 -75.40
CA LYS A 535 -58.57 28.70 -76.18
C LYS A 535 -57.99 27.29 -76.15
N GLN A 536 -57.87 26.68 -74.97
CA GLN A 536 -57.36 25.31 -74.83
C GLN A 536 -58.26 24.29 -75.53
N GLN A 537 -59.58 24.46 -75.45
CA GLN A 537 -60.54 23.62 -76.17
C GLN A 537 -60.43 23.78 -77.69
N ALA A 538 -60.24 25.01 -78.19
CA ALA A 538 -60.01 25.26 -79.62
C ALA A 538 -58.70 24.60 -80.12
N GLU A 539 -57.64 24.64 -79.30
CA GLU A 539 -56.37 23.96 -79.60
C GLU A 539 -56.55 22.44 -79.65
N GLN A 540 -57.27 21.84 -78.69
CA GLN A 540 -57.59 20.42 -78.71
C GLN A 540 -58.48 20.02 -79.89
N ILE A 541 -59.48 20.83 -80.24
CA ILE A 541 -60.32 20.60 -81.42
C ILE A 541 -59.48 20.67 -82.70
N SER A 542 -58.55 21.61 -82.81
CA SER A 542 -57.66 21.71 -83.97
C SER A 542 -56.74 20.49 -84.09
N ILE A 543 -56.19 19.99 -82.97
CA ILE A 543 -55.41 18.75 -82.94
C ILE A 543 -56.27 17.54 -83.34
N LEU A 544 -57.49 17.43 -82.80
CA LEU A 544 -58.41 16.34 -83.13
C LEU A 544 -58.90 16.41 -84.60
N GLN A 545 -59.09 17.61 -85.16
CA GLN A 545 -59.42 17.80 -86.57
C GLN A 545 -58.25 17.38 -87.48
N ALA A 546 -57.01 17.72 -87.13
CA ALA A 546 -55.82 17.24 -87.84
C ALA A 546 -55.68 15.72 -87.76
N GLU A 547 -56.02 15.12 -86.62
CA GLU A 547 -56.02 13.67 -86.42
C GLU A 547 -57.14 12.98 -87.25
N VAL A 548 -58.32 13.60 -87.34
CA VAL A 548 -59.43 13.14 -88.21
C VAL A 548 -59.07 13.29 -89.69
N GLU A 549 -58.42 14.37 -90.12
CA GLU A 549 -57.89 14.51 -91.48
C GLU A 549 -56.82 13.46 -91.78
N ARG A 550 -55.92 13.19 -90.84
CA ARG A 550 -54.92 12.10 -90.94
C ARG A 550 -55.59 10.74 -91.09
N LEU A 551 -56.68 10.49 -90.37
CA LEU A 551 -57.46 9.25 -90.47
C LEU A 551 -58.29 9.19 -91.76
N ARG A 552 -58.82 10.31 -92.27
CA ARG A 552 -59.52 10.40 -93.56
C ARG A 552 -58.57 10.16 -94.74
N MET A 553 -57.32 10.64 -94.68
CA MET A 553 -56.25 10.33 -95.65
C MET A 553 -55.84 8.85 -95.65
N LYS A 554 -56.28 8.06 -94.66
CA LYS A 554 -56.04 6.61 -94.56
C LYS A 554 -57.16 5.76 -95.18
N THR A 555 -58.34 6.34 -95.46
CA THR A 555 -59.55 5.60 -95.89
C THR A 555 -60.10 6.03 -97.25
N PHE A 556 -59.49 7.01 -97.92
CA PHE A 556 -59.77 7.33 -99.32
C PHE A 556 -58.46 7.30 -100.14
N PRO A 557 -58.43 6.61 -101.29
CA PRO A 557 -57.26 6.64 -102.17
C PRO A 557 -57.08 8.06 -102.69
N ALA A 558 -55.98 8.70 -102.31
CA ALA A 558 -55.58 9.99 -102.85
C ALA A 558 -55.20 9.83 -104.33
N LEU A 559 -56.19 9.97 -105.22
CA LEU A 559 -55.94 10.34 -106.60
C LEU A 559 -55.43 11.78 -106.59
N ILE A 560 -54.13 11.92 -106.82
CA ILE A 560 -53.47 13.18 -107.15
C ILE A 560 -53.97 13.61 -108.53
N PRO A 561 -54.36 14.89 -108.70
CA PRO A 561 -54.02 15.59 -109.93
C PRO A 561 -53.45 16.99 -109.66
N MET A 562 -52.75 17.49 -110.68
CA MET A 562 -52.43 18.90 -110.90
C MET A 562 -53.66 19.81 -110.74
#